data_AF-A0A6G1EDH9-F1
#
_entry.id   AF-A0A6G1EDH9-F1
#
_cell.length_a   1.000
_cell.length_b   1.000
_cell.length_c   1.000
_cell.angle_alpha   90.00
_cell.angle_beta   90.00
_cell.angle_gamma   90.00
#
_symmetry.space_group_name_H-M   'P 1'
#
loop_
_entity.id
_entity.type
_entity.pdbx_description
1 polymer ?
#
loop_
_entity_poly.entity_id
_entity_poly.type
_entity_poly.pdbx_seq_one_letter_code
_entity_poly.pdbx_strand_id
1 'polypeptide(L)'
;MSLVFVGGAVMELKTKNFLYSDNRIGLDCLTILPSQDEDGFSLLGSLIQTGTHMIFDIHGSKLCSTRPTAAQGGMSGARHGRGARQELDETGGGSGD
;
A
#
# COMPACT_ATOMS: atom_id res chain seq x y z
N MET A 1 9.24 -0.86 12.93
CA MET A 1 9.13 0.43 13.67
C MET A 1 7.67 0.66 13.94
N SER A 2 7.33 1.24 15.08
CA SER A 2 5.93 1.40 15.50
C SER A 2 5.69 2.80 16.07
N LEU A 3 4.48 3.32 15.84
CA LEU A 3 3.99 4.51 16.53
C LEU A 3 3.02 4.05 17.61
N VAL A 4 3.26 4.48 18.84
CA VAL A 4 2.43 4.13 20.00
C VAL A 4 1.63 5.36 20.40
N PHE A 5 0.31 5.24 20.29
CA PHE A 5 -0.62 6.31 20.63
C PHE A 5 -1.14 6.17 22.06
N VAL A 6 -1.69 7.26 22.59
CA VAL A 6 -2.37 7.28 23.89
C VAL A 6 -3.42 6.17 23.94
N GLY A 7 -3.48 5.46 25.07
CA GLY A 7 -4.37 4.29 25.23
C GLY A 7 -3.79 2.97 24.70
N GLY A 8 -2.51 2.96 24.27
CA GLY A 8 -1.80 1.74 23.89
C GLY A 8 -2.08 1.25 22.48
N ALA A 9 -2.76 2.04 21.65
CA ALA A 9 -2.95 1.72 20.25
C ALA A 9 -1.61 1.78 19.50
N VAL A 10 -1.29 0.73 18.75
CA VAL A 10 -0.02 0.61 18.03
C VAL A 10 -0.26 0.62 16.52
N MET A 11 0.45 1.48 15.80
CA MET A 11 0.51 1.48 14.34
C MET A 11 1.86 0.93 13.86
N GLU A 12 1.80 -0.25 13.24
CA GLU A 12 2.99 -0.95 12.74
C GLU A 12 3.44 -0.45 11.37
N LEU A 13 4.67 0.08 11.30
CA LEU A 13 5.27 0.60 10.08
C LEU A 13 6.17 -0.44 9.42
N LYS A 14 6.03 -0.58 8.09
CA LYS A 14 6.97 -1.32 7.25
C LYS A 14 8.08 -0.38 6.79
N THR A 15 9.21 -0.93 6.35
CA THR A 15 10.35 -0.17 5.80
C THR A 15 9.91 0.87 4.77
N LYS A 16 9.02 0.48 3.85
CA LYS A 16 8.44 1.38 2.82
C LYS A 16 7.65 2.58 3.35
N ASN A 17 7.32 2.62 4.64
CA ASN A 17 6.57 3.71 5.25
C ASN A 17 7.49 4.84 5.74
N PHE A 18 8.79 4.60 5.93
CA PHE A 18 9.72 5.57 6.50
C PHE A 18 11.10 5.63 5.81
N LEU A 19 11.38 4.72 4.87
CA LEU A 19 12.55 4.80 3.99
C LEU A 19 12.13 5.18 2.56
N TYR A 20 12.90 6.08 1.98
CA TYR A 20 12.87 6.40 0.56
C TYR A 20 14.11 5.81 -0.11
N SER A 21 13.90 4.91 -1.08
CA SER A 21 14.99 4.29 -1.85
C SER A 21 15.32 5.15 -3.08
N ASP A 22 16.50 5.78 -3.09
CA ASP A 22 17.03 6.46 -4.26
C ASP A 22 17.88 5.48 -5.09
N ASN A 23 17.23 4.84 -6.06
CA ASN A 23 17.85 3.86 -6.95
C ASN A 23 18.92 4.47 -7.89
N ARG A 24 19.01 5.79 -8.01
CA ARG A 24 20.02 6.45 -8.86
C ARG A 24 21.40 6.44 -8.19
N ILE A 25 21.41 6.56 -6.87
CA ILE A 25 22.63 6.59 -6.05
C ILE A 25 22.80 5.33 -5.18
N GLY A 26 21.80 4.44 -5.16
CA GLY A 26 21.86 3.16 -4.45
C GLY A 26 21.74 3.29 -2.93
N LEU A 27 21.02 4.31 -2.44
CA LEU A 27 20.87 4.59 -1.01
C LEU A 27 19.42 4.53 -0.55
N ASP A 28 19.22 4.09 0.70
CA ASP A 28 17.97 4.21 1.41
C ASP A 28 18.05 5.38 2.41
N CYS A 29 17.18 6.36 2.22
CA CYS A 29 17.14 7.59 3.01
C CYS A 29 16.00 7.53 4.04
N LEU A 30 16.30 7.89 5.29
CA LEU A 30 15.27 8.06 6.32
C LEU A 30 14.42 9.30 6.02
N THR A 31 13.11 9.15 5.94
CA THR A 31 12.19 10.27 5.67
C THR A 31 11.67 10.94 6.94
N ILE A 32 12.26 10.62 8.09
CA ILE A 32 11.96 11.25 9.39
C ILE A 32 12.98 12.37 9.56
N LEU A 33 12.48 13.59 9.50
CA LEU A 33 13.29 14.79 9.66
C LEU A 33 13.18 15.28 11.11
N PRO A 34 14.24 15.93 11.64
CA PRO A 34 14.14 16.60 12.93
C PRO A 34 13.04 17.65 12.90
N SER A 35 12.27 17.73 13.98
CA SER A 35 11.31 18.81 14.16
C SER A 35 12.04 20.15 14.18
N GLN A 36 11.49 21.15 13.49
CA GLN A 36 11.95 22.53 13.61
C GLN A 36 11.21 23.27 14.73
N ASP A 37 10.14 22.68 15.25
CA ASP A 37 9.35 23.22 16.35
C ASP A 37 9.82 22.63 17.68
N GLU A 38 10.05 23.50 18.66
CA GLU A 38 10.46 23.17 20.04
C GLU A 38 9.37 22.39 20.80
N ASP A 39 8.13 22.40 20.30
CA ASP A 39 6.97 21.84 21.01
C ASP A 39 6.85 20.30 20.88
N GLY A 40 7.81 19.63 20.23
CA GLY A 40 7.93 18.17 20.25
C GLY A 40 6.84 17.40 19.48
N PHE A 41 6.16 18.06 18.53
CA PHE A 41 5.16 17.42 17.70
C PHE A 41 5.76 16.61 16.54
N SER A 42 5.07 15.55 16.14
CA SER A 42 5.42 14.75 14.96
C SER A 42 4.34 14.90 13.89
N LEU A 43 4.75 15.29 12.68
CA LEU A 43 3.85 15.35 11.54
C LEU A 43 3.90 14.04 10.73
N LEU A 44 2.75 13.40 10.58
CA LEU A 44 2.59 12.18 9.82
C LEU A 44 2.36 12.45 8.33
N GLY A 45 3.45 12.41 7.55
CA GLY A 45 3.39 12.54 6.10
C GLY A 45 2.70 11.36 5.39
N SER A 46 2.41 11.55 4.10
CA SER A 46 1.69 10.58 3.26
C SER A 46 2.36 9.21 3.18
N LEU A 47 3.70 9.14 3.17
CA LEU A 47 4.44 7.88 3.09
C LEU A 47 4.19 6.97 4.30
N ILE A 48 4.14 7.55 5.51
CA ILE A 48 3.87 6.80 6.73
C ILE A 48 2.45 6.19 6.68
N GLN A 49 1.49 6.93 6.14
CA GLN A 49 0.10 6.51 6.03
C GLN A 49 -0.15 5.50 4.88
N THR A 50 0.84 5.27 4.00
CA THR A 50 0.65 4.45 2.80
C THR A 50 0.36 2.99 3.13
N GLY A 51 -0.72 2.46 2.54
CA GLY A 51 -1.15 1.08 2.73
C GLY A 51 -1.79 0.82 4.09
N THR A 52 -2.31 1.87 4.72
CA THR A 52 -3.07 1.85 5.97
C THR A 52 -4.42 2.52 5.73
N HIS A 53 -5.51 1.90 6.14
CA HIS A 53 -6.82 2.53 6.17
C HIS A 53 -6.91 3.43 7.41
N MET A 54 -7.05 4.73 7.17
CA MET A 54 -7.21 5.75 8.19
C MET A 54 -8.66 6.21 8.22
N ILE A 55 -9.31 6.10 9.38
CA ILE A 55 -10.69 6.55 9.59
C ILE A 55 -10.67 7.65 10.65
N PHE A 56 -11.15 8.83 10.28
CA PHE A 56 -11.22 10.00 11.14
C PHE A 56 -12.67 10.16 11.62
N ASP A 57 -12.93 9.76 12.85
CA ASP A 57 -14.21 10.01 13.52
C ASP A 57 -14.14 11.39 14.19
N ILE A 58 -14.58 12.41 13.47
CA ILE A 58 -14.54 13.80 13.92
C ILE A 58 -15.47 14.02 15.11
N HIS A 59 -16.64 13.38 15.14
CA HIS A 59 -17.61 13.55 16.22
C HIS A 59 -17.16 12.84 17.50
N GLY A 60 -16.59 11.66 17.39
CA GLY A 60 -16.01 10.92 18.52
C GLY A 60 -14.60 11.37 18.91
N SER A 61 -13.98 12.29 18.16
CA SER A 61 -12.59 12.75 18.33
C SER A 61 -11.60 11.58 18.34
N LYS A 62 -11.74 10.66 17.38
CA LYS A 62 -10.94 9.42 17.32
C LYS A 62 -10.33 9.21 15.94
N LEU A 63 -9.16 8.59 15.95
CA LEU A 63 -8.50 8.07 14.77
C LEU A 63 -8.44 6.54 14.88
N CYS A 64 -8.89 5.85 13.84
CA CYS A 64 -8.71 4.41 13.71
C CYS A 64 -7.76 4.13 12.55
N SER A 65 -6.83 3.19 12.76
CA SER A 65 -5.86 2.74 11.77
C SER A 65 -5.96 1.23 11.66
N THR A 66 -6.21 0.74 10.44
CA THR A 66 -6.21 -0.70 10.16
C THR A 66 -5.39 -0.97 8.93
N ARG A 67 -4.63 -2.08 8.95
CA ARG A 67 -3.96 -2.54 7.74
C ARG A 67 -4.95 -3.41 6.97
N PRO A 68 -5.17 -3.16 5.67
CA PRO A 68 -5.92 -4.10 4.87
C PRO A 68 -5.17 -5.43 4.88
N THR A 69 -5.80 -6.48 5.42
CA THR A 69 -5.36 -7.83 5.15
C THR A 69 -5.55 -8.04 3.65
N ALA A 70 -4.49 -8.38 2.93
CA ALA A 70 -4.65 -8.82 1.54
C ALA A 70 -5.70 -9.93 1.55
N ALA A 71 -6.82 -9.73 0.85
CA ALA A 71 -7.72 -10.82 0.55
C ALA A 71 -6.85 -11.89 -0.12
N GLN A 72 -6.69 -13.04 0.53
CA GLN A 72 -5.97 -14.16 -0.04
C GLN A 72 -6.71 -14.54 -1.32
N GLY A 73 -6.19 -14.13 -2.47
CA GLY A 73 -6.64 -14.56 -3.78
C GLY A 73 -6.29 -16.03 -3.96
N GLY A 74 -7.01 -16.90 -3.25
CA GLY A 74 -6.98 -18.34 -3.45
C GLY A 74 -7.70 -18.67 -4.74
N MET A 75 -7.09 -18.37 -5.89
CA MET A 75 -7.49 -18.94 -7.16
C MET A 75 -6.88 -20.35 -7.24
N SER A 76 -7.39 -21.25 -6.40
CA SER A 76 -7.13 -22.68 -6.51
C SER A 76 -7.78 -23.17 -7.80
N GLY A 77 -6.96 -23.52 -8.78
CA GLY A 77 -7.41 -24.03 -10.06
C GLY A 77 -8.29 -25.27 -9.91
N ALA A 78 -9.50 -25.19 -10.47
CA ALA A 78 -10.30 -26.34 -10.82
C ALA A 78 -10.59 -26.28 -12.33
N ARG A 79 -9.66 -26.80 -13.14
CA ARG A 79 -9.95 -27.21 -14.51
C ARG A 79 -10.55 -28.61 -14.46
N HIS A 80 -11.84 -28.73 -14.78
CA HIS A 80 -12.59 -29.90 -15.26
C HIS A 80 -13.94 -29.34 -15.72
N GLY A 81 -14.45 -29.40 -16.94
CA GLY A 81 -14.01 -29.93 -18.22
C GLY A 81 -15.18 -29.76 -19.22
N ARG A 82 -14.85 -29.73 -20.52
CA ARG A 82 -15.72 -29.97 -21.70
C ARG A 82 -16.84 -28.97 -22.04
N GLY A 83 -16.60 -28.23 -23.11
CA GLY A 83 -17.60 -27.57 -23.96
C GLY A 83 -16.91 -27.08 -25.23
N ALA A 84 -16.74 -27.98 -26.20
CA ALA A 84 -16.15 -27.65 -27.49
C ALA A 84 -17.09 -26.75 -28.31
N ARG A 85 -16.59 -25.61 -28.76
CA ARG A 85 -16.98 -25.00 -30.03
C ARG A 85 -15.82 -24.14 -30.53
N GLN A 86 -15.15 -24.70 -31.54
CA GLN A 86 -14.15 -24.07 -32.39
C GLN A 86 -14.91 -23.21 -33.39
N GLU A 87 -14.65 -21.91 -33.41
CA GLU A 87 -14.98 -21.05 -34.54
C GLU A 87 -13.67 -20.42 -35.03
N LEU A 88 -13.59 -20.31 -36.35
CA LEU A 88 -12.40 -20.41 -37.15
C LEU A 88 -11.57 -19.12 -37.19
N ASP A 89 -10.27 -19.34 -37.38
CA ASP A 89 -9.24 -18.41 -37.78
C ASP A 89 -9.54 -17.80 -39.15
N GLU A 90 -9.51 -16.48 -39.26
CA GLU A 90 -9.22 -15.79 -40.51
C GLU A 90 -8.02 -14.86 -40.31
N THR A 91 -6.85 -15.41 -40.64
CA THR A 91 -5.68 -14.64 -41.07
C THR A 91 -6.05 -13.68 -42.21
N GLY A 92 -5.75 -12.39 -42.02
CA GLY A 92 -5.75 -11.39 -43.07
C GLY A 92 -4.79 -10.25 -42.75
N GLY A 93 -3.54 -10.39 -43.19
CA GLY A 93 -2.51 -9.36 -43.07
C GLY A 93 -2.79 -8.15 -43.96
N GLY A 94 -2.26 -6.99 -43.56
CA GLY A 94 -2.31 -5.76 -44.33
C GLY A 94 -1.50 -4.64 -43.68
N SER A 95 -0.23 -4.55 -44.04
CA SER A 95 0.61 -3.35 -43.92
C SER A 95 0.14 -2.28 -44.91
N GLY A 96 0.14 -1.00 -44.51
CA GLY A 96 -0.06 0.12 -45.42
C GLY A 96 0.08 1.48 -44.73
N ASP A 97 1.25 2.09 -44.96
CA ASP A 97 1.65 3.51 -44.99
C ASP A 97 1.30 4.49 -43.85
#